data_AF-K9PWK5-F1
#
_entry.id   AF-K9PWK5-F1
#
_cell.length_a   1.000
_cell.length_b   1.000
_cell.length_c   1.000
_cell.angle_alpha   90.00
_cell.angle_beta   90.00
_cell.angle_gamma   90.00
#
_symmetry.space_group_name_H-M   'P 1'
#
loop_
_entity.id
_entity.type
_entity.pdbx_description
1 polymer ?
#
loop_
_entity_poly.entity_id
_entity_poly.type
_entity_poly.pdbx_seq_one_letter_code
_entity_poly.pdbx_strand_id
1 'polypeptide(L)'
;MGFKFVWGIVIAFGLMFCSAAPAIAVQCQTIGDQEICLVSVKRSAKYYWQYRAVLKINGKQHPSERFDCHPRNTKTQGDRQSLKDQKHAFVCNIIPKR
;
A
#
# COMPACT_ATOMS: atom_id res chain seq x y z
N MET A 1 -51.24 10.11 -12.99
CA MET A 1 -50.48 9.74 -11.77
C MET A 1 -49.11 9.08 -12.05
N GLY A 2 -48.39 9.43 -13.12
CA GLY A 2 -47.09 8.76 -13.44
C GLY A 2 -45.84 9.46 -12.91
N PHE A 3 -45.85 10.80 -12.83
CA PHE A 3 -44.64 11.60 -12.58
C PHE A 3 -44.05 11.43 -11.16
N LYS A 4 -44.89 11.14 -10.17
CA LYS A 4 -44.47 10.95 -8.77
C LYS A 4 -43.67 9.65 -8.56
N PHE A 5 -44.00 8.60 -9.31
CA PHE A 5 -43.28 7.32 -9.25
C PHE A 5 -41.92 7.40 -9.94
N VAL A 6 -41.80 8.16 -11.03
CA VAL A 6 -40.53 8.39 -11.73
C VAL A 6 -39.53 9.11 -10.82
N TRP A 7 -39.99 10.12 -10.08
CA TRP A 7 -39.13 10.84 -9.13
C TRP A 7 -38.68 9.95 -7.96
N GLY A 8 -39.58 9.10 -7.44
CA GLY A 8 -39.22 8.11 -6.42
C GLY A 8 -38.16 7.11 -6.90
N ILE A 9 -38.26 6.65 -8.15
CA ILE A 9 -37.27 5.74 -8.75
C ILE A 9 -35.92 6.44 -8.98
N VAL A 10 -35.92 7.69 -9.45
CA VAL A 10 -34.69 8.48 -9.66
C VAL A 10 -33.97 8.77 -8.34
N ILE A 11 -34.71 9.11 -7.28
CA ILE A 11 -34.13 9.32 -5.93
C ILE A 11 -33.56 8.01 -5.37
N ALA A 12 -34.28 6.89 -5.53
CA ALA A 12 -33.81 5.58 -5.09
C ALA A 12 -32.54 5.12 -5.84
N PHE A 13 -32.46 5.36 -7.16
CA PHE A 13 -31.28 5.02 -7.97
C PHE A 13 -30.08 5.92 -7.67
N GLY A 14 -30.30 7.19 -7.35
CA GLY A 14 -29.24 8.14 -6.97
C GLY A 14 -28.55 7.78 -5.65
N LEU A 15 -29.27 7.19 -4.70
CA LEU A 15 -28.71 6.76 -3.41
C LEU A 15 -27.81 5.52 -3.52
N MET A 16 -28.03 4.64 -4.51
CA MET A 16 -27.19 3.45 -4.74
C MET A 16 -25.77 3.78 -5.24
N PHE A 17 -25.56 4.96 -5.84
CA PHE A 17 -24.27 5.35 -6.41
C PHE A 17 -23.32 6.06 -5.42
N CYS A 18 -23.72 6.22 -4.15
CA CYS A 18 -23.07 7.18 -3.25
C CYS A 18 -22.01 6.62 -2.29
N SER A 19 -21.64 5.33 -2.31
CA SER A 19 -20.63 4.88 -1.32
C SER A 19 -19.78 3.68 -1.74
N ALA A 20 -18.70 3.97 -2.46
CA ALA A 20 -17.47 3.20 -2.33
C ALA A 20 -16.40 4.13 -1.76
N ALA A 21 -16.27 4.18 -0.43
CA ALA A 21 -15.12 4.83 0.19
C ALA A 21 -13.86 4.05 -0.18
N PRO A 22 -12.75 4.71 -0.54
CA PRO A 22 -11.51 4.01 -0.81
C PRO A 22 -11.05 3.34 0.50
N ALA A 23 -11.11 2.02 0.56
CA ALA A 23 -10.49 1.27 1.63
C ALA A 23 -8.97 1.46 1.49
N ILE A 24 -8.38 2.24 2.39
CA ILE A 24 -6.94 2.32 2.57
C ILE A 24 -6.51 0.98 3.17
N ALA A 25 -6.21 0.01 2.30
CA ALA A 25 -5.75 -1.30 2.71
C ALA A 25 -4.34 -1.16 3.29
N VAL A 26 -4.23 -1.19 4.62
CA VAL A 26 -2.96 -1.42 5.30
C VAL A 26 -2.54 -2.84 4.94
N GLN A 27 -1.50 -2.97 4.13
CA GLN A 27 -1.05 -4.25 3.62
C GLN A 27 -0.08 -4.85 4.63
N CYS A 28 -0.53 -5.85 5.38
CA CYS A 28 0.27 -6.57 6.36
C CYS A 28 0.68 -7.94 5.83
N GLN A 29 1.93 -8.31 6.04
CA GLN A 29 2.44 -9.65 5.78
C GLN A 29 3.26 -10.13 6.96
N THR A 30 2.94 -11.34 7.42
CA THR A 30 3.72 -12.05 8.43
C THR A 30 4.84 -12.80 7.72
N ILE A 31 6.08 -12.55 8.12
CA ILE A 31 7.25 -13.21 7.58
C ILE A 31 8.06 -13.74 8.78
N GLY A 32 8.08 -15.07 8.94
CA GLY A 32 8.57 -15.72 10.16
C GLY A 32 7.68 -15.39 11.35
N ASP A 33 8.30 -15.01 12.48
CA ASP A 33 7.64 -14.57 13.72
C ASP A 33 7.34 -13.06 13.76
N GLN A 34 7.51 -12.34 12.64
CA GLN A 34 7.34 -10.89 12.59
C GLN A 34 6.23 -10.47 11.62
N GLU A 35 5.30 -9.67 12.12
CA GLU A 35 4.27 -9.01 11.30
C GLU A 35 4.81 -7.68 10.79
N ILE A 36 4.87 -7.51 9.47
CA ILE A 36 5.28 -6.26 8.81
C ILE A 36 4.07 -5.69 8.08
N CYS A 37 3.65 -4.49 8.51
CA CYS A 37 2.55 -3.76 7.91
C CYS A 37 3.04 -2.50 7.19
N LEU A 38 2.57 -2.30 5.97
CA LEU A 38 2.77 -1.08 5.21
C LEU A 38 1.75 -0.01 5.65
N VAL A 39 2.21 1.00 6.38
CA VAL A 39 1.35 2.09 6.87
C VAL A 39 1.15 3.13 5.77
N SER A 40 2.22 3.51 5.09
CA SER A 40 2.18 4.49 4.02
C SER A 40 3.34 4.26 3.06
N VAL A 41 3.10 4.46 1.77
CA VAL A 41 4.13 4.45 0.74
C VAL A 41 3.96 5.68 -0.13
N LYS A 42 5.06 6.40 -0.37
CA LYS A 42 5.12 7.55 -1.25
C LYS A 42 6.22 7.36 -2.28
N ARG A 43 5.84 7.44 -3.55
CA ARG A 43 6.79 7.43 -4.66
C ARG A 43 7.58 8.74 -4.70
N SER A 44 8.88 8.65 -5.01
CA SER A 44 9.72 9.82 -5.27
C SER A 44 9.34 10.46 -6.61
N ALA A 45 9.30 11.80 -6.65
CA ALA A 45 9.07 12.54 -7.89
C ALA A 45 10.28 12.50 -8.85
N LYS A 46 11.50 12.33 -8.30
CA LYS A 46 12.75 12.38 -9.08
C LYS A 46 13.08 11.04 -9.75
N TYR A 47 12.77 9.92 -9.09
CA TYR A 47 13.16 8.58 -9.53
C TYR A 47 12.00 7.62 -9.37
N TYR A 48 11.58 7.00 -10.47
CA TYR A 48 10.36 6.20 -10.54
C TYR A 48 10.45 4.89 -9.72
N TRP A 49 11.67 4.44 -9.41
CA TRP A 49 12.00 3.25 -8.64
C TRP A 49 12.27 3.51 -7.15
N GLN A 50 12.25 4.77 -6.72
CA GLN A 50 12.50 5.16 -5.34
C GLN A 50 11.21 5.41 -4.61
N TYR A 51 11.10 4.77 -3.45
CA TYR A 51 9.94 4.85 -2.59
C TYR A 51 10.36 5.27 -1.19
N ARG A 52 9.48 5.98 -0.51
CA ARG A 52 9.58 6.21 0.94
C ARG A 52 8.41 5.50 1.57
N ALA A 53 8.69 4.58 2.48
CA ALA A 53 7.64 3.81 3.14
C ALA A 53 7.76 3.90 4.66
N VAL A 54 6.61 3.99 5.31
CA VAL A 54 6.44 3.86 6.76
C VAL A 54 5.97 2.45 7.01
N LEU A 55 6.77 1.68 7.77
CA LEU A 55 6.49 0.29 8.11
C LEU A 55 6.14 0.19 9.59
N LYS A 56 5.26 -0.74 9.93
CA LYS A 56 4.93 -1.10 11.32
C LYS A 56 5.31 -2.56 11.52
N ILE A 57 6.20 -2.83 12.47
CA ILE A 57 6.73 -4.17 12.72
C ILE A 57 6.31 -4.59 14.12
N ASN A 58 5.58 -5.71 14.26
CA ASN A 58 5.07 -6.20 15.54
C ASN A 58 4.38 -5.11 16.37
N GLY A 59 3.52 -4.30 15.75
CA GLY A 59 2.86 -3.20 16.43
C GLY A 59 3.63 -1.88 16.49
N LYS A 60 4.96 -1.88 16.28
CA LYS A 60 5.81 -0.69 16.40
C LYS A 60 5.99 0.02 15.06
N GLN A 61 5.57 1.28 14.96
CA GLN A 61 5.81 2.10 13.78
C GLN A 61 7.29 2.48 13.68
N HIS A 62 7.88 2.21 12.52
CA HIS A 62 9.22 2.65 12.14
C HIS A 62 9.13 3.96 11.34
N PRO A 63 10.17 4.82 11.42
CA PRO A 63 10.21 6.05 10.64
C PRO A 63 10.23 5.77 9.14
N SER A 64 9.89 6.78 8.33
CA SER A 64 9.92 6.66 6.88
C SER A 64 11.34 6.38 6.38
N GLU A 65 11.56 5.21 5.81
CA GLU A 65 12.85 4.82 5.21
C GLU A 65 12.75 4.88 3.68
N ARG A 66 13.89 5.09 3.01
CA ARG A 66 13.95 5.15 1.54
C ARG A 66 14.30 3.76 1.01
N PHE A 67 13.46 3.25 0.11
CA PHE A 67 13.59 1.95 -0.54
C PHE A 67 13.88 2.18 -2.03
N ASP A 68 14.94 1.57 -2.53
CA ASP A 68 15.35 1.66 -3.93
C ASP A 68 15.01 0.33 -4.62
N CYS A 69 13.84 0.26 -5.27
CA CYS A 69 13.31 -0.96 -5.88
C CYS A 69 13.68 -1.08 -7.36
N HIS A 70 14.84 -0.55 -7.74
CA HIS A 70 15.28 -0.56 -9.13
C HIS A 70 15.48 -1.99 -9.63
N PRO A 71 14.96 -2.36 -10.82
CA PRO A 71 14.99 -3.75 -11.31
C PRO A 71 16.41 -4.30 -11.51
N ARG A 72 17.41 -3.44 -11.73
CA ARG A 72 18.83 -3.86 -11.84
C ARG A 72 19.55 -3.95 -10.49
N ASN A 73 18.94 -3.48 -9.40
CA ASN A 73 19.53 -3.44 -8.06
C ASN A 73 19.02 -4.57 -7.17
N THR A 74 18.55 -5.68 -7.74
CA THR A 74 18.21 -6.93 -7.02
C THR A 74 19.47 -7.63 -6.48
N LYS A 75 20.48 -6.86 -6.04
CA LYS A 75 21.58 -7.39 -5.26
C LYS A 75 21.06 -7.53 -3.84
N THR A 76 20.69 -8.76 -3.49
CA THR A 76 20.67 -9.30 -2.13
C THR A 76 21.83 -8.66 -1.37
N GLN A 77 21.54 -7.72 -0.47
CA GLN A 77 22.59 -7.03 0.25
C GLN A 77 23.12 -8.05 1.27
N GLY A 78 24.40 -8.38 1.12
CA GLY A 78 25.01 -9.53 1.78
C GLY A 78 24.92 -9.51 3.31
N ASP A 79 24.61 -10.70 3.84
CA ASP A 79 25.15 -11.33 5.04
C ASP A 79 25.03 -10.64 6.41
N ARG A 80 24.54 -9.40 6.54
CA ARG A 80 24.52 -8.74 7.87
C ARG A 80 23.26 -8.00 8.30
N GLN A 81 22.10 -8.24 7.68
CA GLN A 81 20.88 -7.59 8.18
C GLN A 81 19.55 -8.26 7.77
N SER A 82 19.35 -9.49 8.27
CA SER A 82 18.13 -10.30 8.10
C SER A 82 16.80 -9.50 8.17
N LEU A 83 16.69 -8.49 9.04
CA LEU A 83 15.50 -7.63 9.11
C LEU A 83 15.41 -6.54 8.02
N LYS A 84 16.52 -5.90 7.62
CA LYS A 84 16.47 -4.85 6.58
C LYS A 84 16.21 -5.45 5.21
N ASP A 85 16.82 -6.59 4.92
CA ASP A 85 16.60 -7.32 3.67
C ASP A 85 15.13 -7.75 3.53
N GLN A 86 14.54 -8.26 4.62
CA GLN A 86 13.14 -8.64 4.68
C GLN A 86 12.20 -7.45 4.44
N LYS A 87 12.48 -6.29 5.05
CA LYS A 87 11.71 -5.04 4.79
C LYS A 87 11.85 -4.58 3.34
N HIS A 88 13.07 -4.60 2.79
CA HIS A 88 13.33 -4.20 1.41
C HIS A 88 12.60 -5.11 0.41
N ALA A 89 12.71 -6.43 0.59
CA ALA A 89 12.02 -7.41 -0.25
C ALA A 89 10.50 -7.22 -0.17
N PHE A 90 9.94 -7.02 1.02
CA PHE A 90 8.53 -6.76 1.23
C PHE A 90 8.03 -5.54 0.45
N VAL A 91 8.67 -4.37 0.65
CA VAL A 91 8.27 -3.12 -0.01
C VAL A 91 8.41 -3.23 -1.52
N CYS A 92 9.49 -3.83 -2.03
CA CYS A 92 9.72 -3.94 -3.47
C CYS A 92 8.88 -5.03 -4.14
N ASN A 93 8.33 -5.99 -3.39
CA ASN A 93 7.42 -7.02 -3.90
C ASN A 93 5.96 -6.53 -3.97
N ILE A 94 5.54 -5.70 -3.02
CA ILE A 94 4.18 -5.14 -2.99
C ILE A 94 3.97 -4.06 -4.05
N ILE A 95 5.01 -3.27 -4.34
CA ILE A 95 4.87 -2.15 -5.27
C ILE A 95 4.98 -2.69 -6.71
N PRO A 96 3.95 -2.49 -7.56
CA PRO A 96 3.99 -2.96 -8.94
C PRO A 96 5.14 -2.30 -9.71
N LYS A 97 5.99 -3.13 -10.32
CA LYS A 97 7.00 -2.70 -11.27
C LYS A 97 6.29 -2.36 -12.58
N ARG A 98 5.95 -1.08 -12.76
CA ARG A 98 5.41 -0.56 -14.02
C ARG A 98 6.53 -0.33 -15.02
#